data_AF-A7N6N7-F1
#
_entry.id   AF-A7N6N7-F1
#
_cell.length_a   1.000
_cell.length_b   1.000
_cell.length_c   1.000
_cell.angle_alpha   90.00
_cell.angle_beta   90.00
_cell.angle_gamma   90.00
#
_symmetry.space_group_name_H-M   'P 1'
#
loop_
_entity.id
_entity.type
_entity.pdbx_description
1 polymer ?
#
loop_
_entity_poly.entity_id
_entity_poly.type
_entity_poly.pdbx_seq_one_letter_code
_entity_poly.pdbx_strand_id
1 'polypeptide(L)'
;MLLFFQYFLSPLDIQLTTFLVVLVGGLILYAFIWVGAGDIKYAAVLSLTIPLQDLLWSLVMMAFVGGFLATAYLVNRKLVTNTANTKEGIPYGIAISVGFYLVILTQNTPHI
;
A
#
# COMPACT_ATOMS: atom_id res chain seq x y z
N MET A 1 -29.62 8.84 20.93
CA MET A 1 -28.68 7.69 21.02
C MET A 1 -28.38 7.09 19.64
N LEU A 2 -29.38 6.72 18.84
CA LEU A 2 -29.20 6.16 17.49
C LEU A 2 -28.40 7.06 16.52
N LEU A 3 -28.67 8.37 16.49
CA LEU A 3 -27.94 9.32 15.63
C LEU A 3 -26.47 9.49 16.01
N PHE A 4 -26.15 9.44 17.31
CA PHE A 4 -24.76 9.50 17.79
C PHE A 4 -24.00 8.23 17.40
N PHE A 5 -24.65 7.07 17.51
CA PHE A 5 -24.07 5.79 17.10
C PHE A 5 -23.85 5.73 15.59
N GLN A 6 -24.80 6.22 14.78
CA GLN A 6 -24.67 6.29 13.34
C GLN A 6 -23.57 7.28 12.90
N TYR A 7 -23.44 8.43 13.56
CA TYR A 7 -22.36 9.38 13.29
C TYR A 7 -20.98 8.80 13.66
N PHE A 8 -20.90 8.00 14.73
CA PHE A 8 -19.66 7.34 15.14
C PHE A 8 -19.28 6.17 14.22
N LEU A 9 -20.26 5.46 13.66
CA LEU A 9 -20.06 4.34 12.73
C LEU A 9 -19.79 4.79 11.30
N SER A 10 -20.34 5.92 10.87
CA SER A 10 -20.21 6.40 9.49
C SER A 10 -18.76 6.52 8.98
N PRO A 11 -17.78 7.00 9.77
CA PRO A 11 -16.37 7.01 9.36
C PRO A 11 -15.76 5.60 9.28
N LEU A 12 -16.17 4.71 10.19
CA LEU A 12 -15.71 3.32 10.25
C LEU A 12 -16.20 2.53 9.04
N ASP A 13 -17.43 2.78 8.58
CA ASP A 13 -18.00 2.13 7.40
C ASP A 13 -17.20 2.44 6.14
N ILE A 14 -16.72 3.69 5.98
CA ILE A 14 -15.91 4.13 4.84
C ILE A 14 -14.53 3.46 4.84
N GLN A 15 -13.87 3.40 6.01
CA GLN A 15 -12.57 2.78 6.18
C GLN A 15 -12.61 1.25 6.08
N LEU A 16 -13.71 0.64 6.53
CA LEU A 16 -13.92 -0.80 6.35
C LEU A 16 -14.13 -1.13 4.87
N THR A 17 -14.82 -0.24 4.15
CA THR A 17 -15.03 -0.38 2.70
C THR A 17 -13.70 -0.36 1.94
N THR A 18 -12.77 0.56 2.27
CA THR A 18 -11.44 0.58 1.63
C THR A 18 -10.66 -0.70 1.89
N PHE A 19 -10.65 -1.18 3.13
CA PHE A 19 -10.04 -2.45 3.51
C PHE A 19 -10.59 -3.61 2.68
N LEU A 20 -11.91 -3.75 2.57
CA LEU A 20 -12.57 -4.79 1.79
C LEU A 20 -12.23 -4.70 0.30
N VAL A 21 -12.23 -3.50 -0.27
CA VAL A 21 -11.88 -3.27 -1.67
C VAL A 21 -10.45 -3.71 -1.96
N VAL A 22 -9.48 -3.31 -1.12
CA VAL A 22 -8.07 -3.69 -1.30
C VAL A 22 -7.86 -5.17 -1.07
N LEU A 23 -8.50 -5.76 -0.06
CA LEU A 23 -8.36 -7.17 0.26
C LEU A 23 -8.96 -8.05 -0.85
N VAL A 24 -10.19 -7.78 -1.28
CA VAL A 24 -10.87 -8.55 -2.34
C VAL A 24 -10.17 -8.34 -3.69
N GLY A 25 -9.86 -7.09 -4.05
CA GLY A 25 -9.11 -6.79 -5.28
C GLY A 25 -7.73 -7.44 -5.27
N GLY A 26 -7.03 -7.37 -4.15
CA GLY A 26 -5.74 -8.04 -3.94
C GLY A 26 -5.85 -9.55 -4.01
N LEU A 27 -6.89 -10.17 -3.45
CA LEU A 27 -7.10 -11.62 -3.51
C LEU A 27 -7.34 -12.10 -4.95
N ILE A 28 -8.05 -11.31 -5.75
CA ILE A 28 -8.21 -11.57 -7.20
C ILE A 28 -6.83 -11.53 -7.88
N LEU A 29 -6.02 -10.50 -7.61
CA LEU A 29 -4.65 -10.38 -8.14
C LEU A 29 -3.73 -11.54 -7.70
N TYR A 30 -3.89 -12.01 -6.46
CA TYR A 30 -3.18 -13.18 -5.93
C TYR A 30 -3.58 -14.47 -6.66
N ALA A 31 -4.86 -14.62 -7.00
CA ALA A 31 -5.32 -15.77 -7.79
C ALA A 31 -4.64 -15.83 -9.17
N PHE A 32 -4.22 -14.68 -9.72
CA PHE A 32 -3.42 -14.59 -10.94
C PHE A 32 -1.89 -14.74 -10.70
N ILE A 33 -1.44 -14.93 -9.46
CA ILE A 33 -0.02 -15.08 -9.06
C ILE A 33 0.82 -13.82 -9.39
N TRP A 34 0.18 -12.66 -9.53
CA TRP A 34 0.88 -11.41 -9.86
C TRP A 34 1.46 -10.71 -8.65
N VAL A 35 0.86 -10.90 -7.48
CA VAL A 35 1.23 -10.23 -6.23
C VAL A 35 1.28 -11.24 -5.10
N GLY A 36 2.26 -11.10 -4.18
CA GLY A 36 2.38 -11.96 -3.02
C GLY A 36 1.23 -11.77 -2.02
N ALA A 37 0.74 -12.87 -1.43
CA ALA A 37 -0.31 -12.81 -0.41
C ALA A 37 0.07 -11.95 0.81
N GLY A 38 1.38 -11.85 1.12
CA GLY A 38 1.88 -10.98 2.18
C GLY A 38 1.67 -9.50 1.87
N ASP A 39 2.06 -9.07 0.67
CA ASP A 39 1.97 -7.66 0.23
C ASP A 39 0.52 -7.17 0.22
N ILE A 40 -0.42 -8.03 -0.21
CA ILE A 40 -1.86 -7.73 -0.21
C ILE A 40 -2.39 -7.53 1.21
N LYS A 41 -2.06 -8.44 2.12
CA LYS A 41 -2.49 -8.32 3.53
C LYS A 41 -1.95 -7.05 4.15
N TYR A 42 -0.71 -6.69 3.83
CA TYR A 42 -0.09 -5.48 4.34
C TYR A 42 -0.75 -4.21 3.79
N ALA A 43 -0.95 -4.13 2.48
CA ALA A 43 -1.66 -3.02 1.85
C ALA A 43 -3.12 -2.90 2.33
N ALA A 44 -3.80 -4.03 2.58
CA ALA A 44 -5.16 -4.04 3.11
C ALA A 44 -5.20 -3.39 4.50
N VAL A 45 -4.32 -3.79 5.43
CA VAL A 45 -4.27 -3.19 6.79
C VAL A 45 -4.00 -1.68 6.71
N LEU A 46 -3.08 -1.23 5.86
CA LEU A 46 -2.78 0.19 5.70
C LEU A 46 -3.96 0.96 5.09
N SER A 47 -4.71 0.36 4.16
CA SER A 47 -5.89 1.00 3.56
C SER A 47 -7.01 1.30 4.55
N LEU A 48 -7.05 0.61 5.69
CA LEU A 48 -8.02 0.87 6.76
C LEU A 48 -7.84 2.25 7.39
N THR A 49 -6.65 2.84 7.26
CA THR A 49 -6.36 4.18 7.79
C THR A 49 -6.65 5.31 6.81
N ILE A 50 -7.00 4.98 5.56
CA ILE A 50 -7.13 5.94 4.47
C ILE A 50 -8.59 5.94 3.95
N PRO A 51 -9.24 7.11 3.78
CA PRO A 51 -10.53 7.20 3.10
C PRO A 51 -10.45 6.77 1.62
N LEU A 52 -11.56 6.29 1.07
CA LEU A 52 -11.63 5.70 -0.27
C LEU A 52 -11.12 6.62 -1.39
N GLN A 53 -11.36 7.92 -1.25
CA GLN A 53 -10.92 8.93 -2.22
C GLN A 53 -9.39 9.00 -2.40
N ASP A 54 -8.64 8.74 -1.33
CA ASP A 54 -7.18 8.86 -1.32
C ASP A 54 -6.48 7.51 -1.51
N LEU A 55 -7.24 6.41 -1.54
CA LEU A 55 -6.74 5.07 -1.79
C LEU A 55 -6.01 4.99 -3.14
N LEU A 56 -6.60 5.59 -4.18
CA LEU A 56 -6.01 5.59 -5.53
C LEU A 56 -4.65 6.31 -5.52
N TRP A 57 -4.55 7.42 -4.78
CA TRP A 57 -3.31 8.18 -4.65
C TRP A 57 -2.23 7.38 -3.90
N SER A 58 -2.61 6.67 -2.83
CA SER A 58 -1.70 5.75 -2.12
C SER A 58 -1.18 4.63 -3.02
N LEU A 59 -2.04 4.03 -3.84
CA LEU A 59 -1.65 3.00 -4.81
C LEU A 59 -0.66 3.54 -5.85
N VAL A 60 -0.90 4.75 -6.37
CA VAL A 60 0.01 5.42 -7.31
C VAL A 60 1.35 5.70 -6.64
N MET A 61 1.36 6.28 -5.44
CA MET A 61 2.60 6.54 -4.69
C MET A 61 3.38 5.27 -4.38
N MET A 62 2.69 4.20 -3.96
CA MET A 62 3.27 2.88 -3.78
C MET A 62 3.91 2.36 -5.07
N ALA A 63 3.24 2.50 -6.22
CA ALA A 63 3.79 2.08 -7.51
C ALA A 63 5.03 2.90 -7.91
N PHE A 64 5.03 4.21 -7.66
CA PHE A 64 6.21 5.06 -7.90
C PHE A 64 7.40 4.67 -7.03
N VAL A 65 7.19 4.50 -5.72
CA VAL A 65 8.26 4.10 -4.80
C VAL A 65 8.73 2.68 -5.12
N GLY A 66 7.81 1.77 -5.44
CA GLY A 66 8.13 0.40 -5.85
C GLY A 66 8.93 0.35 -7.16
N GLY A 67 8.57 1.18 -8.14
CA GLY A 67 9.33 1.34 -9.38
C GLY A 67 10.72 1.92 -9.15
N PHE A 68 10.84 2.94 -8.29
CA PHE A 68 12.13 3.48 -7.89
C PHE A 68 13.00 2.42 -7.18
N LEU A 69 12.42 1.67 -6.24
CA LEU A 69 13.11 0.59 -5.54
C LEU A 69 13.58 -0.51 -6.51
N ALA A 70 12.70 -0.94 -7.43
CA ALA A 70 13.02 -1.95 -8.43
C ALA A 70 14.13 -1.49 -9.40
N THR A 71 14.09 -0.24 -9.85
CA THR A 71 15.13 0.33 -10.72
C THR A 71 16.46 0.47 -9.97
N ALA A 72 16.46 0.93 -8.72
CA ALA A 72 17.66 1.01 -7.89
C ALA A 72 18.29 -0.38 -7.69
N TYR A 73 17.50 -1.41 -7.38
CA TYR A 73 17.97 -2.79 -7.26
C TYR A 73 18.49 -3.34 -8.59
N LEU A 74 17.82 -3.05 -9.71
CA LEU A 74 18.26 -3.48 -11.04
C LEU A 74 19.60 -2.84 -11.42
N VAL A 75 19.75 -1.53 -11.20
CA VAL A 75 20.97 -0.77 -11.50
C VAL A 75 22.11 -1.23 -10.59
N ASN A 76 21.86 -1.40 -9.29
CA ASN A 76 22.85 -1.89 -8.33
C ASN A 76 23.32 -3.30 -8.70
N ARG A 77 22.40 -4.22 -9.01
CA ARG A 77 22.74 -5.57 -9.48
C ARG A 77 23.55 -5.55 -10.78
N LYS A 78 23.26 -4.62 -11.69
CA LYS A 78 23.97 -4.49 -12.97
C LYS A 78 25.37 -3.86 -12.82
N LEU A 79 25.57 -2.96 -11.85
CA LEU A 79 26.82 -2.23 -11.63
C LEU A 79 27.77 -2.91 -10.63
N VAL A 80 27.23 -3.54 -9.57
CA VAL A 80 28.01 -3.91 -8.37
C VAL A 80 28.36 -5.40 -8.31
N THR A 81 27.65 -6.32 -8.98
CA THR A 81 27.88 -7.76 -8.75
C THR A 81 27.98 -8.65 -10.00
N ASN A 82 29.24 -8.94 -10.37
CA ASN A 82 29.74 -10.25 -10.84
C ASN A 82 30.06 -11.18 -9.65
N THR A 83 29.53 -10.91 -8.45
CA THR A 83 29.86 -11.66 -7.23
C THR A 83 28.63 -11.79 -6.33
N ALA A 84 28.32 -13.05 -6.00
CA ALA A 84 27.35 -13.51 -5.01
C ALA A 84 25.87 -13.27 -5.35
N ASN A 85 25.29 -14.22 -6.11
CA ASN A 85 24.26 -15.20 -5.70
C ASN A 85 23.41 -15.00 -4.42
N THR A 86 23.23 -13.79 -3.89
CA THR A 86 22.25 -13.58 -2.82
C THR A 86 20.87 -13.54 -3.47
N LYS A 87 20.09 -14.61 -3.30
CA LYS A 87 18.66 -14.69 -3.65
C LYS A 87 17.83 -13.84 -2.68
N GLU A 88 18.27 -12.63 -2.37
CA GLU A 88 17.50 -11.73 -1.52
C GLU A 88 16.35 -11.16 -2.35
N GLY A 89 15.13 -11.35 -1.85
CA GLY A 89 13.96 -10.74 -2.43
C GLY A 89 14.05 -9.22 -2.32
N ILE A 90 13.45 -8.50 -3.26
CA ILE A 90 13.31 -7.05 -3.15
C ILE A 90 12.36 -6.79 -1.97
N PRO A 91 12.72 -5.93 -1.01
CA PRO A 91 11.88 -5.65 0.16
C PRO A 91 10.70 -4.73 -0.23
N TYR A 92 9.71 -5.30 -0.91
CA TYR A 92 8.51 -4.58 -1.39
C TYR A 92 7.70 -3.95 -0.25
N GLY A 93 7.78 -4.51 0.97
CA GLY A 93 7.18 -3.92 2.17
C GLY A 93 7.55 -2.45 2.35
N ILE A 94 8.80 -2.06 2.04
CA ILE A 94 9.26 -0.66 2.15
C ILE A 94 8.47 0.24 1.18
N ALA A 95 8.27 -0.21 -0.06
CA ALA A 95 7.52 0.55 -1.05
C ALA A 95 6.04 0.72 -0.64
N ILE A 96 5.45 -0.33 -0.08
CA ILE A 96 4.07 -0.31 0.43
C ILE A 96 3.97 0.66 1.62
N SER A 97 4.87 0.56 2.61
CA SER A 97 4.88 1.44 3.77
C SER A 97 5.01 2.91 3.36
N VAL A 98 6.02 3.25 2.54
CA VAL A 98 6.28 4.63 2.13
C VAL A 98 5.13 5.19 1.30
N GLY A 99 4.60 4.40 0.34
CA GLY A 99 3.49 4.82 -0.50
C GLY A 99 2.24 5.20 0.30
N PHE A 100 1.87 4.38 1.29
CA PHE A 100 0.71 4.66 2.13
C PHE A 100 0.98 5.74 3.18
N TYR A 101 2.15 5.71 3.85
CA TYR A 101 2.46 6.70 4.89
C TYR A 101 2.57 8.13 4.34
N LEU A 102 3.10 8.31 3.11
CA LEU A 102 3.15 9.64 2.50
C LEU A 102 1.76 10.25 2.36
N VAL A 103 0.75 9.47 1.97
CA VAL A 103 -0.63 9.95 1.82
C VAL A 103 -1.28 10.19 3.18
N ILE A 104 -1.08 9.29 4.14
CA ILE A 104 -1.59 9.45 5.51
C ILE A 104 -1.03 10.74 6.14
N LEU A 105 0.26 11.02 5.96
CA LEU A 105 0.88 12.25 6.48
C LEU A 105 0.36 13.50 5.78
N THR A 106 0.11 13.41 4.47
CA THR A 106 -0.44 14.53 3.68
C THR A 106 -1.86 14.87 4.12
N GLN A 107 -2.69 13.87 4.42
CA GLN A 107 -4.07 14.09 4.92
C GLN A 107 -4.11 14.81 6.27
N ASN A 108 -3.11 14.59 7.11
CA ASN A 108 -3.03 15.22 8.44
C ASN A 108 -2.47 16.65 8.38
N THR A 109 -2.05 17.13 7.21
CA THR A 109 -1.56 18.49 7.05
C THR A 109 -2.76 19.42 6.81
N PRO A 110 -3.14 20.31 7.75
CA PRO A 110 -4.20 21.27 7.50
C PRO A 110 -3.79 22.15 6.32
N HIS A 111 -4.67 22.25 5.32
CA HIS A 111 -4.51 23.21 4.22
C HIS A 111 -4.39 24.61 4.83
N ILE A 112 -3.16 25.13 4.83
CA ILE A 112 -2.83 26.52 5.19
C ILE A 112 -3.12 27.40 3.98
#